data_AF-A0A9D7SE99-F1
#
_entry.id   AF-A0A9D7SE99-F1
#
_cell.length_a   1.000
_cell.length_b   1.000
_cell.length_c   1.000
_cell.angle_alpha   90.00
_cell.angle_beta   90.00
_cell.angle_gamma   90.00
#
_symmetry.space_group_name_H-M   'P 1'
#
loop_
_entity.id
_entity.type
_entity.pdbx_description
1 polymer ?
#
loop_
_entity_poly.entity_id
_entity_poly.type
_entity_poly.pdbx_seq_one_letter_code
_entity_poly.pdbx_strand_id
1 'polypeptide(L)'
;MGRANRKGQSMTYIAQDGRTALFELNPKKNDFVTVCHLTLKKGQSLNLIYLYTLKKLESLSFEKHFKERDERLLSYGFTKHGIKNIDTIHDLLSQEFMKIDNSHPENAYTISVAISEIMLSYDKIDGIIYPSLRSPLDYNIVLKNKSADRALRVKRCDFMEITKNVNREIFIRHLFTTSRINKQKNELIWSTNIEDGLGWLTEDTLSLVEFTQD
;
A
#
# COMPACT_ATOMS: atom_id res chain seq x y z
N MET A 1 -1.55 16.25 -4.85
CA MET A 1 -1.77 15.95 -3.41
C MET A 1 -2.07 14.46 -3.34
N GLY A 2 -1.46 13.72 -2.41
CA GLY A 2 -1.82 12.32 -2.21
C GLY A 2 -2.97 12.19 -1.21
N ARG A 3 -3.48 10.97 -1.04
CA ARG A 3 -4.61 10.69 -0.12
C ARG A 3 -4.28 10.99 1.35
N ALA A 4 -3.01 10.88 1.71
CA ALA A 4 -2.52 10.99 3.08
C ALA A 4 -1.42 12.04 3.29
N ASN A 5 -1.22 12.95 2.32
CA ASN A 5 -0.21 14.01 2.42
C ASN A 5 -0.61 15.26 1.65
N ARG A 6 -0.29 16.43 2.21
CA ARG A 6 -0.42 17.72 1.53
C ARG A 6 0.59 17.85 0.39
N LYS A 7 0.35 18.82 -0.51
CA LYS A 7 1.35 19.21 -1.51
C LYS A 7 2.65 19.64 -0.81
N GLY A 8 3.78 19.12 -1.26
CA GLY A 8 5.10 19.38 -0.67
C GLY A 8 5.49 18.47 0.50
N GLN A 9 4.56 17.68 1.05
CA GLN A 9 4.88 16.62 2.00
C GLN A 9 5.17 15.32 1.24
N SER A 10 6.15 14.55 1.71
CA SER A 10 6.46 13.22 1.17
C SER A 10 6.01 12.14 2.14
N MET A 11 5.45 11.07 1.60
CA MET A 11 5.00 9.86 2.30
C MET A 11 5.30 8.65 1.43
N THR A 12 5.52 7.50 2.04
CA THR A 12 5.78 6.24 1.33
C THR A 12 4.46 5.50 1.13
N TYR A 13 4.05 5.32 -0.12
CA TYR A 13 2.83 4.58 -0.49
C TYR A 13 3.21 3.20 -1.01
N ILE A 14 2.66 2.15 -0.43
CA ILE A 14 2.88 0.76 -0.85
C ILE A 14 1.54 0.06 -0.98
N ALA A 15 1.46 -0.93 -1.86
CA ALA A 15 0.26 -1.74 -2.01
C ALA A 15 0.47 -3.14 -1.43
N GLN A 16 -0.63 -3.85 -1.18
CA GLN A 16 -0.63 -5.26 -0.74
C GLN A 16 0.27 -6.13 -1.62
N ASP A 17 0.14 -5.95 -2.93
CA ASP A 17 0.95 -6.65 -3.92
C ASP A 17 1.23 -5.82 -5.18
N GLY A 18 2.03 -6.40 -6.08
CA GLY A 18 2.42 -5.75 -7.34
C GLY A 18 1.22 -5.46 -8.24
N ARG A 19 0.21 -6.33 -8.23
CA ARG A 19 -1.01 -6.15 -9.01
C ARG A 19 -1.82 -4.97 -8.48
N THR A 20 -2.04 -4.88 -7.17
CA THR A 20 -2.72 -3.73 -6.55
C THR A 20 -1.96 -2.44 -6.85
N ALA A 21 -0.62 -2.44 -6.75
CA ALA A 21 0.18 -1.26 -7.03
C ALA A 21 0.03 -0.80 -8.50
N LEU A 22 0.06 -1.75 -9.44
CA LEU A 22 -0.17 -1.46 -10.87
C LEU A 22 -1.58 -0.94 -11.12
N PHE A 23 -2.61 -1.47 -10.44
CA PHE A 23 -3.97 -0.95 -10.59
C PHE A 23 -4.13 0.47 -10.07
N GLU A 24 -3.49 0.83 -8.96
CA GLU A 24 -3.50 2.19 -8.44
C GLU A 24 -2.81 3.17 -9.41
N LEU A 25 -1.70 2.75 -10.04
CA LEU A 25 -1.04 3.55 -11.07
C LEU A 25 -1.81 3.67 -12.38
N ASN A 26 -2.60 2.65 -12.73
CA ASN A 26 -3.37 2.59 -13.97
C ASN A 26 -2.53 2.83 -15.25
N PRO A 27 -1.39 2.12 -15.42
CA PRO A 27 -0.46 2.35 -16.53
C PRO A 27 -1.11 1.99 -17.87
N LYS A 28 -0.62 2.59 -18.95
CA LYS A 28 -1.08 2.38 -20.32
C LYS A 28 -0.21 1.38 -21.06
N LYS A 29 -0.74 0.88 -22.17
CA LYS A 29 0.03 0.03 -23.08
C LYS A 29 1.30 0.77 -23.51
N ASN A 30 2.42 0.04 -23.52
CA ASN A 30 3.78 0.48 -23.77
C ASN A 30 4.41 1.35 -22.67
N ASP A 31 3.74 1.54 -21.53
CA ASP A 31 4.41 2.14 -20.36
C ASP A 31 5.46 1.16 -19.81
N PHE A 32 6.57 1.70 -19.33
CA PHE A 32 7.56 0.96 -18.55
C PHE A 32 7.37 1.28 -17.07
N VAL A 33 7.36 0.26 -16.22
CA VAL A 33 7.14 0.42 -14.79
C VAL A 33 8.16 -0.41 -14.00
N THR A 34 8.60 0.13 -12.85
CA THR A 34 9.47 -0.58 -11.91
C THR A 34 8.68 -0.95 -10.66
N VAL A 35 8.41 -2.23 -10.45
CA VAL A 35 7.78 -2.74 -9.23
C VAL A 35 8.86 -3.16 -8.24
N CYS A 36 8.98 -2.42 -7.14
CA CYS A 36 9.85 -2.69 -6.01
C CYS A 36 9.10 -3.51 -4.95
N HIS A 37 9.47 -4.77 -4.80
CA HIS A 37 8.98 -5.66 -3.75
C HIS A 37 9.73 -5.41 -2.45
N LEU A 38 8.99 -5.12 -1.40
CA LEU A 38 9.51 -4.75 -0.08
C LEU A 38 9.22 -5.86 0.94
N THR A 39 10.09 -5.97 1.94
CA THR A 39 9.89 -6.85 3.09
C THR A 39 10.36 -6.18 4.37
N LEU A 40 9.82 -6.61 5.50
CA LEU A 40 10.30 -6.16 6.80
C LEU A 40 11.75 -6.62 7.02
N LYS A 41 12.57 -5.73 7.58
CA LYS A 41 13.88 -6.10 8.12
C LYS A 41 13.69 -7.04 9.31
N LYS A 42 14.65 -7.95 9.51
CA LYS A 42 14.60 -8.91 10.61
C LYS A 42 14.48 -8.17 11.95
N GLY A 43 13.50 -8.57 12.77
CA GLY A 43 13.25 -7.99 14.09
C GLY A 43 12.61 -6.59 14.09
N GLN A 44 12.24 -6.05 12.93
CA GLN A 44 11.47 -4.81 12.84
C GLN A 44 9.97 -5.10 12.74
N SER A 45 9.17 -4.16 13.23
CA SER A 45 7.72 -4.14 13.08
C SER A 45 7.24 -2.74 12.70
N LEU A 46 6.01 -2.68 12.20
CA LEU A 46 5.29 -1.46 11.89
C LEU A 46 4.02 -1.40 12.74
N ASN A 47 3.80 -0.29 13.43
CA ASN A 47 2.57 -0.01 14.15
C ASN A 47 1.61 0.72 13.22
N LEU A 48 0.65 -0.02 12.65
CA LEU A 48 -0.26 0.50 11.64
C LEU A 48 -1.68 0.70 12.19
N ILE A 49 -2.34 1.76 11.74
CA ILE A 49 -3.78 1.95 11.94
C ILE A 49 -4.54 1.35 10.77
N TYR A 50 -5.63 0.66 11.06
CA TYR A 50 -6.44 -0.07 10.10
C TYR A 50 -7.72 0.72 9.80
N LEU A 51 -7.78 1.37 8.63
CA LEU A 51 -8.94 2.11 8.14
C LEU A 51 -9.85 1.24 7.25
N TYR A 52 -10.28 0.10 7.76
CA TYR A 52 -11.22 -0.78 7.08
C TYR A 52 -11.92 -1.69 8.09
N THR A 53 -13.04 -2.29 7.67
CA THR A 53 -13.79 -3.26 8.48
C THR A 53 -13.79 -4.64 7.85
N LEU A 54 -13.89 -5.65 8.73
CA LEU A 54 -13.97 -7.08 8.40
C LEU A 54 -14.97 -7.40 7.29
N LYS A 55 -16.09 -6.68 7.23
CA LYS A 55 -17.18 -6.97 6.29
C LYS A 55 -16.79 -6.85 4.82
N LYS A 56 -15.69 -6.16 4.50
CA LYS A 56 -15.25 -5.92 3.11
C LYS A 56 -14.09 -6.81 2.65
N LEU A 57 -13.43 -7.50 3.57
CA LEU A 57 -12.31 -8.37 3.27
C LEU A 57 -12.64 -9.77 3.77
N GLU A 58 -13.24 -10.58 2.90
CA GLU A 58 -13.48 -12.02 3.12
C GLU A 58 -12.17 -12.84 3.09
N SER A 59 -11.02 -12.24 3.39
CA SER A 59 -9.74 -12.93 3.41
C SER A 59 -9.42 -13.45 4.81
N LEU A 60 -9.18 -14.75 4.92
CA LEU A 60 -8.76 -15.47 6.14
C LEU A 60 -7.55 -14.81 6.85
N SER A 61 -6.70 -14.08 6.11
CA SER A 61 -5.51 -13.41 6.64
C SER A 61 -5.83 -12.31 7.67
N PHE A 62 -6.99 -11.67 7.59
CA PHE A 62 -7.34 -10.57 8.50
C PHE A 62 -8.18 -10.99 9.69
N GLU A 63 -8.95 -12.07 9.59
CA GLU A 63 -9.79 -12.56 10.68
C GLU A 63 -9.01 -12.73 11.99
N LYS A 64 -7.79 -13.29 11.89
CA LYS A 64 -6.88 -13.45 13.03
C LYS A 64 -6.51 -12.10 13.67
N HIS A 65 -6.14 -11.10 12.88
CA HIS A 65 -5.75 -9.78 13.38
C HIS A 65 -6.89 -9.07 14.09
N PHE A 66 -8.12 -9.16 13.55
CA PHE A 66 -9.28 -8.57 14.19
C PHE A 66 -9.68 -9.30 15.47
N LYS A 67 -9.56 -10.63 15.49
CA LYS A 67 -9.77 -11.41 16.71
C LYS A 67 -8.77 -11.02 17.80
N GLU A 68 -7.48 -10.94 17.48
CA GLU A 68 -6.44 -10.50 18.42
C GLU A 68 -6.67 -9.06 18.91
N ARG A 69 -7.11 -8.16 18.01
CA ARG A 69 -7.52 -6.79 18.37
C ARG A 69 -8.68 -6.81 19.37
N ASP A 70 -9.73 -7.58 19.10
CA ASP A 70 -10.93 -7.63 19.93
C ASP A 70 -10.62 -8.23 21.30
N GLU A 71 -9.85 -9.31 21.35
CA GLU A 71 -9.35 -9.91 22.61
C GLU A 71 -8.56 -8.88 23.43
N ARG A 72 -7.70 -8.09 22.77
CA ARG A 72 -6.95 -7.02 23.44
C ARG A 72 -7.85 -5.89 23.92
N LEU A 73 -8.83 -5.45 23.15
CA LEU A 73 -9.80 -4.43 23.57
C LEU A 73 -10.62 -4.91 24.78
N LEU A 74 -11.08 -6.16 24.76
CA LEU A 74 -11.74 -6.79 25.91
C LEU A 74 -10.82 -6.78 27.14
N SER A 75 -9.53 -7.09 26.97
CA SER A 75 -8.55 -7.06 28.07
C SER A 75 -8.33 -5.65 28.66
N TYR A 76 -8.58 -4.59 27.89
CA TYR A 76 -8.57 -3.20 28.37
C TYR A 76 -9.91 -2.76 28.97
N GLY A 77 -10.88 -3.65 29.12
CA GLY A 77 -12.17 -3.37 29.73
C GLY A 77 -13.25 -2.84 28.77
N PHE A 78 -13.01 -2.87 27.46
CA PHE A 78 -14.07 -2.57 26.49
C PHE A 78 -15.13 -3.67 26.52
N THR A 79 -16.40 -3.29 26.40
CA THR A 79 -17.50 -4.26 26.21
C THR A 79 -17.59 -4.68 24.75
N LYS A 80 -18.24 -5.82 24.45
CA LYS A 80 -18.56 -6.21 23.07
C LYS A 80 -19.31 -5.12 22.31
N HIS A 81 -20.19 -4.39 23.00
CA HIS A 81 -20.89 -3.24 22.42
C HIS A 81 -19.93 -2.07 22.14
N GLY A 82 -18.99 -1.79 23.04
CA GLY A 82 -17.94 -0.79 22.84
C GLY A 82 -17.06 -1.12 21.63
N ILE A 83 -16.68 -2.39 21.44
CA ILE A 83 -15.92 -2.86 20.27
C ILE A 83 -16.72 -2.63 18.98
N LYS A 84 -18.01 -2.96 18.97
CA LYS A 84 -18.89 -2.70 17.82
C LYS A 84 -19.00 -1.20 17.48
N ASN A 85 -18.98 -0.33 18.50
CA ASN A 85 -18.98 1.12 18.29
C ASN A 85 -17.65 1.58 17.68
N ILE A 86 -16.52 1.03 18.12
CA ILE A 86 -15.21 1.26 17.50
C ILE A 86 -15.22 0.83 16.03
N ASP A 87 -15.76 -0.34 15.72
CA ASP A 87 -15.89 -0.81 14.33
C ASP A 87 -16.73 0.15 13.49
N THR A 88 -17.83 0.66 14.05
CA THR A 88 -18.69 1.64 13.38
C THR A 88 -17.95 2.95 13.10
N ILE A 89 -17.10 3.41 14.03
CA ILE A 89 -16.25 4.58 13.84
C ILE A 89 -15.21 4.32 12.76
N HIS A 90 -14.57 3.15 12.75
CA HIS A 90 -13.60 2.77 11.72
C HIS A 90 -14.25 2.66 10.34
N ASP A 91 -15.48 2.14 10.26
CA ASP A 91 -16.27 2.10 9.03
C ASP A 91 -16.52 3.49 8.48
N LEU A 92 -16.97 4.41 9.33
CA LEU A 92 -17.22 5.80 8.94
C LEU A 92 -15.93 6.46 8.46
N LEU A 93 -14.84 6.35 9.22
CA LEU A 93 -13.55 6.93 8.87
C LEU A 93 -13.02 6.35 7.56
N SER A 94 -13.14 5.04 7.35
CA SER A 94 -12.78 4.37 6.10
C SER A 94 -13.59 4.94 4.93
N GLN A 95 -14.91 5.06 5.07
CA GLN A 95 -15.77 5.61 4.02
C GLN A 95 -15.38 7.06 3.67
N GLU A 96 -15.20 7.93 4.66
CA GLU A 96 -14.76 9.30 4.44
C GLU A 96 -13.36 9.38 3.82
N PHE A 97 -12.44 8.51 4.24
CA PHE A 97 -11.09 8.45 3.71
C PHE A 97 -11.03 8.06 2.22
N MET A 98 -11.97 7.20 1.80
CA MET A 98 -12.02 6.69 0.43
C MET A 98 -12.73 7.64 -0.54
N LYS A 99 -13.47 8.65 -0.06
CA LYS A 99 -14.13 9.63 -0.93
C LYS A 99 -13.13 10.42 -1.77
N ILE A 100 -13.56 10.76 -2.98
CA ILE A 100 -12.87 11.68 -3.90
C ILE A 100 -13.84 12.81 -4.20
N ASP A 101 -13.45 14.05 -3.91
CA ASP A 101 -14.19 15.21 -4.37
C ASP A 101 -13.80 15.53 -5.83
N ASN A 102 -14.68 15.17 -6.77
CA ASN A 102 -14.48 15.45 -8.19
C ASN A 102 -14.89 16.88 -8.60
N SER A 103 -15.57 17.63 -7.72
CA SER A 103 -16.00 19.00 -8.01
C SER A 103 -14.87 20.02 -7.89
N HIS A 104 -13.90 19.73 -7.03
CA HIS A 104 -12.71 20.56 -6.78
C HIS A 104 -11.45 19.67 -6.79
N PRO A 105 -10.89 19.33 -7.96
CA PRO A 105 -9.78 18.37 -8.07
C PRO A 105 -8.54 18.71 -7.23
N GLU A 106 -8.28 19.99 -7.00
CA GLU A 106 -7.22 20.49 -6.12
C GLU A 106 -7.43 20.11 -4.65
N ASN A 107 -8.69 19.87 -4.26
CA ASN A 107 -9.14 19.53 -2.91
C ASN A 107 -9.65 18.09 -2.81
N ALA A 108 -9.44 17.27 -3.84
CA ALA A 108 -10.02 15.93 -3.99
C ALA A 108 -9.81 15.00 -2.77
N TYR A 109 -8.75 15.23 -1.99
CA TYR A 109 -8.36 14.42 -0.83
C TYR A 109 -8.32 15.19 0.49
N THR A 110 -9.00 16.34 0.60
CA THR A 110 -8.90 17.19 1.81
C THR A 110 -9.27 16.46 3.09
N ILE A 111 -10.38 15.69 3.08
CA ILE A 111 -10.84 14.93 4.24
C ILE A 111 -9.89 13.79 4.60
N SER A 112 -9.43 13.02 3.61
CA SER A 112 -8.50 11.92 3.85
C SER A 112 -7.12 12.39 4.33
N VAL A 113 -6.67 13.55 3.85
CA VAL A 113 -5.47 14.22 4.37
C VAL A 113 -5.67 14.63 5.83
N ALA A 114 -6.80 15.26 6.18
CA ALA A 114 -7.08 15.66 7.56
C ALA A 114 -7.14 14.45 8.51
N ILE A 115 -7.81 13.36 8.10
CA ILE A 115 -7.84 12.11 8.85
C ILE A 115 -6.42 11.56 9.04
N SER A 116 -5.62 11.53 7.96
CA SER A 116 -4.24 11.05 8.00
C SER A 116 -3.36 11.85 8.95
N GLU A 117 -3.48 13.17 8.94
CA GLU A 117 -2.70 14.06 9.82
C GLU A 117 -3.02 13.81 11.28
N ILE A 118 -4.31 13.67 11.63
CA ILE A 118 -4.72 13.35 13.01
C ILE A 118 -4.16 11.98 13.42
N MET A 119 -4.32 10.96 12.59
CA MET A 119 -3.87 9.60 12.89
C MET A 119 -2.36 9.49 13.01
N LEU A 120 -1.63 10.18 12.12
CA LEU A 120 -0.17 10.14 12.08
C LEU A 120 0.48 11.16 13.02
N SER A 121 -0.28 12.05 13.66
CA SER A 121 0.22 12.94 14.71
C SER A 121 0.74 12.18 15.93
N TYR A 122 0.28 10.95 16.15
CA TYR A 122 0.79 10.11 17.22
C TYR A 122 2.11 9.43 16.82
N ASP A 123 3.18 9.73 17.56
CA ASP A 123 4.55 9.29 17.22
C ASP A 123 4.73 7.77 17.17
N LYS A 124 3.90 7.02 17.91
CA LYS A 124 3.97 5.55 17.93
C LYS A 124 3.35 4.89 16.70
N ILE A 125 2.66 5.64 15.85
CA ILE A 125 2.03 5.15 14.62
C ILE A 125 2.97 5.38 13.44
N ASP A 126 3.28 4.29 12.74
CA ASP A 126 4.16 4.28 11.58
C ASP A 126 3.42 4.56 10.28
N GLY A 127 2.13 4.24 10.22
CA GLY A 127 1.35 4.38 9.01
C GLY A 127 -0.11 3.95 9.13
N ILE A 128 -0.80 3.98 7.99
CA ILE A 128 -2.22 3.67 7.86
C ILE A 128 -2.40 2.64 6.75
N ILE A 129 -3.13 1.57 7.03
CA ILE A 129 -3.66 0.64 6.02
C ILE A 129 -5.06 1.11 5.63
N TYR A 130 -5.33 1.21 4.33
CA TYR A 130 -6.62 1.63 3.79
C TYR A 130 -6.98 0.84 2.52
N PRO A 131 -8.27 0.69 2.18
CA PRO A 131 -8.69 -0.06 1.00
C PRO A 131 -8.12 0.50 -0.30
N SER A 132 -7.92 -0.36 -1.30
CA SER A 132 -7.67 0.10 -2.66
C SER A 132 -8.98 0.57 -3.32
N LEU A 133 -8.93 1.70 -4.05
CA LEU A 133 -10.08 2.15 -4.85
C LEU A 133 -10.24 1.33 -6.13
N ARG A 134 -9.12 0.81 -6.63
CA ARG A 134 -9.04 0.13 -7.92
C ARG A 134 -9.18 -1.38 -7.78
N SER A 135 -8.89 -1.92 -6.59
CA SER A 135 -9.05 -3.33 -6.26
C SER A 135 -9.77 -3.48 -4.90
N PRO A 136 -11.10 -3.65 -4.89
CA PRO A 136 -11.92 -3.59 -3.66
C PRO A 136 -11.59 -4.62 -2.57
N LEU A 137 -10.88 -5.70 -2.93
CA LEU A 137 -10.45 -6.76 -2.02
C LEU A 137 -8.99 -6.60 -1.58
N ASP A 138 -8.29 -5.60 -2.09
CA ASP A 138 -6.90 -5.33 -1.72
C ASP A 138 -6.79 -4.04 -0.91
N TYR A 139 -5.64 -3.83 -0.31
CA TYR A 139 -5.34 -2.64 0.47
C TYR A 139 -4.03 -1.97 0.05
N ASN A 140 -3.94 -0.70 0.40
CA ASN A 140 -2.74 0.10 0.36
C ASN A 140 -2.29 0.41 1.78
N ILE A 141 -1.01 0.74 1.91
CA ILE A 141 -0.41 1.23 3.15
C ILE A 141 0.29 2.54 2.83
N VAL A 142 0.05 3.55 3.65
CA VAL A 142 0.83 4.78 3.66
C VAL A 142 1.66 4.83 4.93
N LEU A 143 2.96 5.07 4.79
CA LEU A 143 3.92 5.10 5.89
C LEU A 143 4.58 6.47 5.98
N LYS A 144 4.90 6.88 7.22
CA LYS A 144 5.90 7.93 7.46
C LYS A 144 7.22 7.47 6.84
N ASN A 145 7.89 8.35 6.09
CA ASN A 145 9.16 8.00 5.43
C ASN A 145 10.20 7.41 6.41
N LYS A 146 10.36 8.04 7.59
CA LYS A 146 11.26 7.52 8.64
C LYS A 146 10.92 6.09 9.07
N SER A 147 9.64 5.74 9.11
CA SER A 147 9.19 4.40 9.48
C SER A 147 9.44 3.39 8.37
N ALA A 148 9.20 3.78 7.11
CA ALA A 148 9.55 2.97 5.94
C ALA A 148 11.06 2.69 5.90
N ASP A 149 11.90 3.73 6.01
CA ASP A 149 13.36 3.61 6.00
C ASP A 149 13.88 2.72 7.13
N ARG A 150 13.27 2.84 8.32
CA ARG A 150 13.60 2.02 9.50
C ARG A 150 13.27 0.56 9.24
N ALA A 151 12.02 0.28 8.87
CA ALA A 151 11.45 -1.07 8.95
C ALA A 151 11.58 -1.88 7.65
N LEU A 152 11.64 -1.23 6.48
CA LEU A 152 11.55 -1.92 5.18
C LEU A 152 12.92 -2.06 4.52
N ARG A 153 13.07 -3.16 3.79
CA ARG A 153 14.16 -3.36 2.84
C ARG A 153 13.61 -3.85 1.52
N VAL A 154 14.26 -3.46 0.44
CA VAL A 154 13.99 -4.01 -0.88
C VAL A 154 14.38 -5.48 -0.90
N LYS A 155 13.45 -6.32 -1.35
CA LYS A 155 13.64 -7.75 -1.62
C LYS A 155 14.04 -7.96 -3.07
N ARG A 156 13.34 -7.28 -3.99
CA ARG A 156 13.50 -7.40 -5.44
C ARG A 156 12.90 -6.18 -6.12
N CYS A 157 13.40 -5.81 -7.28
CA CYS A 157 12.78 -4.88 -8.21
C CYS A 157 12.59 -5.57 -9.56
N ASP A 158 11.44 -5.34 -10.17
CA ASP A 158 11.04 -5.89 -11.45
C ASP A 158 10.77 -4.72 -12.41
N PHE A 159 11.53 -4.64 -13.50
CA PHE A 159 11.30 -3.70 -14.60
C PHE A 159 10.52 -4.41 -15.71
N MET A 160 9.39 -3.84 -16.09
CA MET A 160 8.45 -4.48 -17.00
C MET A 160 7.80 -3.47 -17.95
N GLU A 161 7.44 -3.96 -19.14
CA GLU A 161 6.65 -3.23 -20.14
C GLU A 161 5.18 -3.68 -20.04
N ILE A 162 4.25 -2.73 -20.04
CA ILE A 162 2.83 -3.03 -20.10
C ILE A 162 2.43 -3.36 -21.54
N THR A 163 2.11 -4.62 -21.82
CA THR A 163 1.75 -5.04 -23.18
C THR A 163 0.27 -4.81 -23.49
N LYS A 164 -0.58 -4.87 -22.45
CA LYS A 164 -2.04 -4.64 -22.55
C LYS A 164 -2.62 -4.30 -21.18
N ASN A 165 -3.58 -3.37 -21.13
CA ASN A 165 -4.39 -3.08 -19.95
C ASN A 165 -5.85 -2.97 -20.38
N VAL A 166 -6.65 -4.01 -20.12
CA VAL A 166 -8.05 -4.08 -20.54
C VAL A 166 -8.85 -4.78 -19.45
N ASN A 167 -10.06 -4.29 -19.12
CA ASN A 167 -11.00 -4.95 -18.21
C ASN A 167 -10.43 -5.36 -16.83
N ARG A 168 -9.55 -4.53 -16.23
CA ARG A 168 -8.85 -4.84 -14.97
C ARG A 168 -7.88 -6.04 -15.07
N GLU A 169 -7.42 -6.34 -16.26
CA GLU A 169 -6.30 -7.26 -16.48
C GLU A 169 -5.13 -6.45 -17.05
N ILE A 170 -3.98 -6.56 -16.39
CA ILE A 170 -2.73 -5.95 -16.85
C ILE A 170 -1.82 -7.08 -17.29
N PHE A 171 -1.49 -7.08 -18.58
CA PHE A 171 -0.52 -7.99 -19.17
C PHE A 171 0.82 -7.28 -19.23
N ILE A 172 1.84 -7.96 -18.74
CA ILE A 172 3.19 -7.43 -18.62
C ILE A 172 4.16 -8.30 -19.41
N ARG A 173 5.19 -7.66 -19.99
CA ARG A 173 6.41 -8.32 -20.42
C ARG A 173 7.47 -7.98 -19.39
N HIS A 174 7.97 -8.99 -18.70
CA HIS A 174 9.06 -8.83 -17.75
C HIS A 174 10.37 -8.63 -18.52
N LEU A 175 11.14 -7.60 -18.19
CA LEU A 175 12.36 -7.23 -18.91
C LEU A 175 13.61 -7.48 -18.07
N PHE A 176 13.62 -6.95 -16.83
CA PHE A 176 14.77 -7.10 -15.93
C PHE A 176 14.30 -7.35 -14.50
N THR A 177 14.95 -8.29 -13.82
CA THR A 177 14.82 -8.51 -12.38
C THR A 177 16.12 -8.13 -11.71
N THR A 178 16.06 -7.49 -10.54
CA THR A 178 17.21 -7.42 -9.65
C THR A 178 16.84 -7.50 -8.18
N SER A 179 17.66 -8.20 -7.41
CA SER A 179 17.69 -8.11 -5.94
C SER A 179 18.94 -7.41 -5.43
N ARG A 180 19.79 -6.91 -6.35
CA ARG A 180 21.10 -6.35 -6.06
C ARG A 180 21.03 -4.83 -6.01
N ILE A 181 21.48 -4.28 -4.88
CA ILE A 181 21.48 -2.84 -4.62
C ILE A 181 22.90 -2.41 -4.30
N ASN A 182 23.42 -1.44 -5.05
CA ASN A 182 24.64 -0.75 -4.72
C ASN A 182 24.36 0.28 -3.62
N LYS A 183 24.61 -0.10 -2.36
CA LYS A 183 24.35 0.77 -1.20
C LYS A 183 25.19 2.05 -1.18
N GLN A 184 26.39 2.04 -1.78
CA GLN A 184 27.27 3.22 -1.79
C GLN A 184 26.76 4.28 -2.75
N LYS A 185 26.18 3.86 -3.88
CA LYS A 185 25.63 4.76 -4.90
C LYS A 185 24.12 4.97 -4.80
N ASN A 186 23.45 4.19 -3.95
CA ASN A 186 21.99 4.11 -3.87
C ASN A 186 21.34 3.73 -5.21
N GLU A 187 21.93 2.77 -5.92
CA GLU A 187 21.52 2.35 -7.27
C GLU A 187 21.09 0.88 -7.31
N LEU A 188 20.11 0.57 -8.16
CA LEU A 188 19.78 -0.82 -8.53
C LEU A 188 20.81 -1.34 -9.53
N ILE A 189 21.34 -2.54 -9.29
CA ILE A 189 22.26 -3.19 -10.22
C ILE A 189 21.46 -4.17 -11.07
N TRP A 190 21.10 -3.76 -12.27
CA TRP A 190 20.41 -4.63 -13.22
C TRP A 190 21.41 -5.63 -13.85
N SER A 191 21.08 -6.91 -13.80
CA SER A 191 21.78 -7.92 -14.59
C SER A 191 20.94 -8.26 -15.82
N THR A 192 21.56 -8.24 -16.99
CA THR A 192 20.92 -8.46 -18.30
C THR A 192 20.60 -9.94 -18.59
N ASN A 193 20.30 -10.75 -17.58
CA ASN A 193 19.77 -12.09 -17.83
C ASN A 193 18.31 -11.93 -18.22
N ILE A 194 18.08 -11.75 -19.52
CA ILE A 194 16.75 -11.75 -20.13
C ILE A 194 16.27 -13.20 -20.09
N GLU A 195 15.44 -13.54 -19.12
CA GLU A 195 14.60 -14.74 -19.20
C GLU A 195 13.30 -14.32 -19.90
N ASP A 196 13.17 -14.65 -21.18
CA ASP A 196 11.92 -14.48 -21.93
C ASP A 196 10.84 -15.41 -21.33
N GLY A 197 10.00 -14.87 -20.45
CA GLY A 197 8.91 -15.60 -19.80
C GLY A 197 7.63 -14.76 -19.70
N LEU A 198 6.51 -15.33 -20.14
CA LEU A 198 5.17 -14.83 -19.82
C LEU A 198 4.86 -15.26 -18.37
N GLY A 199 4.94 -14.31 -17.43
CA GLY A 199 4.67 -14.55 -16.00
C GLY A 199 3.31 -14.01 -15.56
N TRP A 200 2.65 -14.71 -14.64
CA TRP A 200 1.54 -14.20 -13.85
C TRP A 200 2.09 -13.71 -12.50
N LEU A 201 1.72 -12.50 -12.07
CA LEU A 201 2.03 -12.02 -10.72
C LEU A 201 1.07 -12.69 -9.73
N THR A 202 1.54 -13.75 -9.07
CA THR A 202 0.88 -14.34 -7.90
C THR A 202 1.92 -14.54 -6.81
N GLU A 203 1.86 -13.76 -5.71
CA GLU A 203 2.33 -14.12 -4.35
C GLU A 203 2.34 -12.92 -3.36
N ASP A 204 2.19 -13.25 -2.06
CA ASP A 204 2.11 -12.39 -0.87
C ASP A 204 3.34 -11.45 -0.65
N THR A 205 3.48 -10.38 -1.44
CA THR A 205 4.58 -9.42 -1.31
C THR A 205 4.16 -7.97 -1.51
N LEU A 206 4.33 -7.12 -0.49
CA LEU A 206 4.10 -5.67 -0.60
C LEU A 206 4.94 -5.05 -1.71
N SER A 207 4.33 -4.19 -2.52
CA SER A 207 4.97 -3.61 -3.70
C SER A 207 4.83 -2.09 -3.77
N LEU A 208 5.94 -1.41 -4.06
CA LEU A 208 6.04 0.02 -4.39
C LEU A 208 6.32 0.12 -5.90
N VAL A 209 5.75 1.09 -6.61
CA VAL A 209 6.08 1.30 -8.03
C VAL A 209 6.59 2.71 -8.24
N GLU A 210 7.77 2.84 -8.83
CA GLU A 210 8.40 4.13 -9.16
C GLU A 210 8.43 4.35 -10.68
N PHE A 211 8.26 5.61 -11.10
CA PHE A 211 8.40 6.05 -12.50
C PHE A 211 9.81 6.56 -12.76
N THR A 212 10.37 6.20 -13.91
CA THR A 212 11.38 7.00 -14.60
C THR A 212 10.65 7.75 -15.72
N GLN A 213 10.47 9.06 -15.56
CA GLN A 213 10.11 9.92 -16.69
C GLN A 213 11.42 10.44 -17.27
N ASP A 214 11.64 10.20 -18.57
CA ASP A 214 12.71 10.87 -19.35
C ASP A 214 12.38 12.35 -19.57
#